data_AF-A0A6G7XZ02-F1
#
_entry.id   AF-A0A6G7XZ02-F1
#
_cell.length_a   1.000
_cell.length_b   1.000
_cell.length_c   1.000
_cell.angle_alpha   90.00
_cell.angle_beta   90.00
_cell.angle_gamma   90.00
#
_symmetry.space_group_name_H-M   'P 1'
#
loop_
_entity.id
_entity.type
_entity.pdbx_description
1 polymer ?
#
loop_
_entity_poly.entity_id
_entity_poly.type
_entity_poly.pdbx_seq_one_letter_code
_entity_poly.pdbx_strand_id
1 'polypeptide(L)'
;MEFLQINLLVIIIAAILFGVSYLLEKKFSVITKYFKVAPKQFYLILAVLTLIVLVLNYIAISFFGSWQTLILSVIGVSVVGFILLKVYQIKKAQKND
;
A
#
# COMPACT_ATOMS: atom_id res chain seq x y z
N MET A 1 15.39 8.70 13.18
CA MET A 1 14.26 9.07 14.07
C MET A 1 12.91 8.60 13.48
N GLU A 2 12.75 7.34 13.03
CA GLU A 2 11.86 7.18 11.85
C GLU A 2 10.58 6.39 12.07
N PHE A 3 10.61 5.27 12.78
CA PHE A 3 9.42 4.39 12.89
C PHE A 3 8.23 5.06 13.57
N LEU A 4 8.45 5.61 14.76
CA LEU A 4 7.37 6.16 15.58
C LEU A 4 6.84 7.47 14.99
N GLN A 5 7.71 8.31 14.42
CA GLN A 5 7.32 9.57 13.78
C GLN A 5 6.51 9.33 12.50
N ILE A 6 6.94 8.41 11.63
CA ILE A 6 6.23 8.10 10.38
C ILE A 6 4.88 7.45 10.68
N ASN A 7 4.82 6.48 11.61
CA ASN A 7 3.56 5.86 12.01
C ASN A 7 2.57 6.86 12.63
N LEU A 8 3.07 7.73 13.50
CA LEU A 8 2.24 8.75 14.13
C LEU A 8 1.70 9.73 13.08
N LEU A 9 2.53 10.12 12.10
CA LEU A 9 2.11 10.96 10.97
C LEU A 9 1.03 10.27 10.12
N VAL A 10 1.18 8.97 9.83
CA VAL A 10 0.16 8.19 9.10
C VAL A 10 -1.16 8.14 9.89
N ILE A 11 -1.11 7.94 11.20
CA ILE A 11 -2.29 7.94 12.07
C ILE A 11 -2.97 9.32 12.07
N ILE A 12 -2.20 10.40 12.16
CA ILE A 12 -2.74 11.78 12.12
C ILE A 12 -3.41 12.06 10.77
N ILE A 13 -2.78 11.70 9.66
CA ILE A 13 -3.35 11.88 8.32
C ILE A 13 -4.64 11.07 8.18
N ALA A 14 -4.64 9.81 8.64
CA ALA A 14 -5.84 8.98 8.64
C ALA A 14 -6.96 9.62 9.46
N ALA A 15 -6.66 10.11 10.67
CA ALA A 15 -7.65 10.78 11.52
C ALA A 15 -8.24 12.03 10.85
N ILE A 16 -7.42 12.84 10.18
CA ILE A 16 -7.87 14.00 9.39
C ILE A 16 -8.78 13.54 8.25
N LEU A 17 -8.39 12.50 7.49
CA LEU A 17 -9.21 11.96 6.41
C LEU A 17 -10.56 11.44 6.91
N PHE A 18 -10.59 10.75 8.06
CA PHE A 18 -11.83 10.32 8.72
C PHE A 18 -12.71 11.52 9.10
N GLY A 19 -12.12 12.55 9.73
CA GLY A 19 -12.87 13.75 10.12
C GLY A 19 -13.44 14.51 8.91
N VAL A 20 -12.62 14.71 7.88
CA VAL A 20 -13.03 15.41 6.65
C VAL A 20 -14.12 14.63 5.91
N SER A 21 -13.94 13.33 5.72
CA SER A 21 -14.94 12.47 5.06
C SER A 21 -16.26 12.42 5.85
N TYR A 22 -16.19 12.40 7.18
CA TYR A 22 -17.38 12.50 8.04
C TYR A 22 -18.11 13.84 7.89
N LEU A 23 -17.39 14.96 7.87
CA LEU A 23 -17.99 16.28 7.68
C LEU A 23 -18.61 16.43 6.29
N LEU A 24 -17.95 15.94 5.25
CA LEU A 24 -18.43 15.92 3.87
C LEU A 24 -19.70 15.07 3.75
N GLU A 25 -19.72 13.89 4.37
CA GLU A 25 -20.90 13.03 4.35
C GLU A 25 -22.07 13.67 5.09
N LYS A 26 -21.82 14.23 6.28
CA LYS A 26 -22.87 14.89 7.07
C LYS A 26 -23.48 16.11 6.36
N LYS A 27 -22.67 16.91 5.66
CA LYS A 27 -23.13 18.16 5.03
C LYS A 27 -23.65 17.97 3.59
N PHE A 28 -23.06 17.06 2.83
CA PHE A 28 -23.30 16.97 1.39
C PHE A 28 -23.63 15.54 0.89
N SER A 29 -23.56 14.54 1.78
CA SER A 29 -23.74 13.11 1.45
C SER A 29 -22.83 12.66 0.30
N VAL A 30 -21.60 13.17 0.26
CA VAL A 30 -20.65 12.95 -0.85
C VAL A 30 -20.34 11.47 -1.05
N ILE A 31 -20.08 10.73 0.01
CA ILE A 31 -19.71 9.31 -0.05
C ILE A 31 -20.89 8.54 -0.66
N THR A 32 -22.09 8.76 -0.12
CA THR A 32 -23.28 8.07 -0.62
C THR A 32 -23.61 8.46 -2.05
N LYS A 33 -23.48 9.74 -2.43
CA LYS A 33 -23.82 10.25 -3.78
C LYS A 33 -22.81 9.87 -4.86
N TYR A 34 -21.51 10.04 -4.60
CA TYR A 34 -20.47 9.85 -5.61
C TYR A 34 -19.96 8.42 -5.66
N PHE A 35 -19.72 7.82 -4.49
CA PHE A 35 -19.18 6.47 -4.43
C PHE A 35 -20.27 5.41 -4.43
N LYS A 36 -21.53 5.77 -4.16
CA LYS A 36 -22.66 4.82 -4.03
C LYS A 36 -22.39 3.71 -3.00
N VAL A 37 -21.54 3.99 -2.02
CA VAL A 37 -21.18 3.07 -0.94
C VAL A 37 -21.77 3.60 0.36
N ALA A 38 -22.19 2.70 1.24
CA ALA A 38 -22.62 3.08 2.58
C ALA A 38 -21.44 3.73 3.34
N PRO A 39 -21.62 4.87 4.02
CA PRO A 39 -20.52 5.55 4.72
C PRO A 39 -19.77 4.66 5.70
N LYS A 40 -20.48 3.77 6.41
CA LYS A 40 -19.88 2.77 7.31
C LYS A 40 -18.87 1.85 6.59
N GLN A 41 -19.20 1.39 5.38
CA GLN A 41 -18.32 0.55 4.59
C GLN A 41 -17.09 1.33 4.10
N PHE A 42 -17.28 2.59 3.68
CA PHE A 42 -16.17 3.47 3.32
C PHE A 42 -15.19 3.66 4.48
N TYR A 43 -15.70 3.95 5.67
CA TYR A 43 -14.89 4.09 6.89
C TYR A 43 -14.15 2.79 7.25
N LEU A 44 -14.80 1.64 7.09
CA LEU A 44 -14.16 0.34 7.34
C LEU A 44 -13.02 0.10 6.35
N ILE A 45 -13.25 0.36 5.06
CA ILE A 45 -12.20 0.25 4.03
C ILE A 45 -11.03 1.18 4.35
N LEU A 46 -11.31 2.44 4.71
CA LEU A 46 -10.28 3.41 5.07
C LEU A 46 -9.46 2.96 6.30
N ALA A 47 -10.11 2.38 7.30
CA ALA A 47 -9.44 1.84 8.48
C ALA A 47 -8.53 0.65 8.13
N VAL A 48 -9.03 -0.30 7.33
CA VAL A 48 -8.25 -1.45 6.86
C VAL A 48 -7.04 -1.00 6.04
N LEU A 49 -7.22 -0.05 5.13
CA LEU A 49 -6.10 0.51 4.35
C LEU A 49 -5.05 1.17 5.24
N THR A 50 -5.48 1.92 6.26
CA THR A 50 -4.57 2.55 7.21
C THR A 50 -3.76 1.50 7.99
N LEU A 51 -4.40 0.42 8.44
CA LEU A 51 -3.72 -0.69 9.10
C LEU A 51 -2.70 -1.37 8.17
N ILE A 52 -3.06 -1.62 6.91
CA ILE A 52 -2.14 -2.20 5.92
C ILE A 52 -0.93 -1.29 5.74
N VAL A 53 -1.12 0.02 5.61
CA VAL A 53 0.00 0.99 5.47
C VAL A 53 0.91 0.97 6.70
N LEU A 54 0.36 0.89 7.92
CA LEU A 54 1.15 0.79 9.15
C LEU A 54 1.98 -0.50 9.20
N VAL A 55 1.38 -1.63 8.82
CA VAL A 55 2.08 -2.93 8.77
C VAL A 55 3.20 -2.90 7.73
N LEU A 56 2.93 -2.37 6.54
CA LEU A 56 3.96 -2.25 5.51
C LEU A 56 5.08 -1.29 5.94
N ASN A 57 4.76 -0.21 6.67
CA ASN A 57 5.77 0.70 7.22
C ASN A 57 6.65 -0.01 8.25
N TYR A 58 6.06 -0.85 9.10
CA TYR A 58 6.84 -1.70 10.00
C TYR A 58 7.77 -2.63 9.25
N ILE A 59 7.28 -3.32 8.22
CA ILE A 59 8.12 -4.21 7.42
C ILE A 59 9.26 -3.44 6.73
N ALA A 60 8.95 -2.28 6.12
CA ALA A 60 9.92 -1.43 5.47
C ALA A 60 11.06 -1.03 6.41
N ILE A 61 10.73 -0.62 7.63
CA ILE A 61 11.73 -0.13 8.58
C ILE A 61 12.46 -1.30 9.26
N SER A 62 11.76 -2.35 9.68
CA SER A 62 12.37 -3.48 10.40
C SER A 62 13.24 -4.37 9.52
N PHE A 63 12.91 -4.55 8.25
CA PHE A 63 13.65 -5.44 7.35
C PHE A 63 14.55 -4.69 6.37
N PHE A 64 14.12 -3.53 5.87
CA PHE A 64 14.83 -2.79 4.84
C PHE A 64 15.49 -1.50 5.35
N GLY A 65 15.25 -1.13 6.61
CA GLY A 65 15.74 0.11 7.22
C GLY A 65 15.01 1.37 6.74
N SER A 66 14.46 1.37 5.53
CA SER A 66 13.68 2.48 4.96
C SER A 66 12.72 2.01 3.84
N TRP A 67 11.72 2.84 3.51
CA TRP A 67 10.80 2.60 2.40
C TRP A 67 11.46 2.64 1.04
N GLN A 68 12.46 3.52 0.86
CA GLN A 68 13.22 3.64 -0.38
C GLN A 68 13.96 2.32 -0.67
N THR A 69 14.57 1.73 0.35
CA THR A 69 15.27 0.44 0.22
C THR A 69 14.30 -0.70 -0.06
N LEU A 70 13.10 -0.71 0.56
CA LEU A 70 12.06 -1.69 0.24
C LEU A 70 11.67 -1.63 -1.23
N ILE A 71 11.38 -0.43 -1.77
CA ILE A 71 11.01 -0.25 -3.18
C ILE A 71 12.13 -0.74 -4.11
N LEU A 72 13.38 -0.33 -3.84
CA LEU A 72 14.52 -0.74 -4.65
C LEU A 72 14.73 -2.25 -4.64
N SER A 73 14.55 -2.90 -3.48
CA SER A 73 14.68 -4.36 -3.37
C SER A 73 13.62 -5.10 -4.17
N VAL A 74 12.36 -4.65 -4.14
CA VAL A 74 11.25 -5.24 -4.91
C VAL A 74 11.50 -5.10 -6.41
N ILE A 75 11.95 -3.93 -6.85
CA ILE A 75 12.32 -3.71 -8.26
C ILE A 75 13.47 -4.64 -8.65
N GLY A 76 14.53 -4.71 -7.84
CA GLY A 76 15.68 -5.58 -8.09
C GLY A 76 15.30 -7.06 -8.22
N VAL A 77 14.50 -7.58 -7.28
CA VAL A 77 14.00 -8.96 -7.32
C VAL A 77 13.12 -9.20 -8.55
N SER A 78 12.26 -8.24 -8.91
CA SER A 78 11.39 -8.35 -10.09
C SER A 78 12.19 -8.42 -11.39
N VAL A 79 13.24 -7.60 -11.52
CA VAL A 79 14.15 -7.60 -12.69
C VAL A 79 14.90 -8.93 -12.78
N VAL A 80 15.48 -9.41 -11.68
CA VAL A 80 16.19 -10.70 -11.65
C VAL A 80 15.24 -11.85 -11.99
N GLY A 81 14.04 -11.86 -11.41
CA GLY A 81 13.00 -12.86 -11.70
C GLY A 81 12.60 -12.86 -13.18
N PHE A 82 12.42 -11.69 -13.78
CA PHE A 82 12.12 -11.57 -15.20
C PHE A 82 13.24 -12.13 -16.10
N ILE A 83 14.50 -11.81 -15.77
CA ILE A 83 15.67 -12.35 -16.50
C ILE A 83 15.71 -13.87 -16.39
N LEU A 84 15.52 -14.43 -15.19
CA LEU A 84 15.52 -15.88 -14.97
C LEU A 84 14.39 -16.58 -15.75
N LEU A 85 13.19 -16.00 -15.78
CA LEU A 85 12.09 -16.51 -16.59
C LEU A 85 12.43 -16.53 -18.08
N LYS A 86 13.05 -15.45 -18.60
CA LYS A 86 13.50 -15.40 -19.99
C LYS A 86 14.56 -16.47 -20.29
N VAL A 87 15.56 -16.62 -19.42
CA VAL A 87 16.60 -17.66 -19.57
C VAL A 87 15.99 -19.06 -19.53
N TYR A 88 15.06 -19.32 -18.62
CA TYR A 88 14.36 -20.60 -18.53
C TYR A 88 13.58 -20.91 -19.81
N GLN A 89 12.85 -19.93 -20.36
CA GLN A 89 12.11 -20.11 -21.61
C GLN A 89 13.05 -20.43 -22.79
N ILE A 90 14.19 -19.74 -22.91
CA ILE A 90 15.18 -20.00 -23.97
C ILE A 90 15.75 -21.42 -23.84
N LYS A 91 16.18 -21.82 -22.64
CA LYS A 91 16.71 -23.17 -22.40
C LYS A 91 15.67 -24.26 -22.66
N LYS A 92 14.39 -24.00 -22.33
CA LYS A 92 13.30 -24.93 -22.62
C LYS A 92 13.05 -25.07 -24.12
N ALA A 93 13.14 -23.98 -24.89
CA ALA A 93 13.02 -24.02 -26.35
C ALA A 93 14.16 -24.86 -26.97
N GLN A 94 15.41 -24.64 -26.55
CA GLN A 94 16.58 -25.39 -27.05
C GLN A 94 16.58 -26.89 -26.71
N LYS A 95 15.80 -27.32 -25.72
CA LYS A 95 15.70 -28.73 -25.32
C LYS A 95 14.60 -29.49 -26.06
N ASN A 96 13.74 -28.77 -26.79
CA ASN A 96 12.62 -29.30 -27.55
C ASN A 96 12.87 -29.31 -29.07
N ASP A 97 14.02 -28.79 -29.52
CA ASP A 97 14.58 -28.95 -30.87
C ASP A 97 15.59 -30.11 -30.88
#